data_AF-A0A375H8W7-F1
#
_entry.id   AF-A0A375H8W7-F1
#
_cell.length_a   1.000
_cell.length_b   1.000
_cell.length_c   1.000
_cell.angle_alpha   90.00
_cell.angle_beta   90.00
_cell.angle_gamma   90.00
#
_symmetry.space_group_name_H-M   'P 1'
#
loop_
_entity.id
_entity.type
_entity.pdbx_description
1 polymer ?
#
loop_
_entity_poly.entity_id
_entity_poly.type
_entity_poly.pdbx_seq_one_letter_code
_entity_poly.pdbx_strand_id
1 'polypeptide(L)'
;MAQDVFRHLNASEVKKTIAGKVVTDGPHWADRFAPDGTVESVMQGQLQKGRWSVRGNNLCLAYPGAKAEECFEVWRYGRIIEYRRDGVLEAQGTLVNQ
;
A
#
# COMPACT_ATOMS: atom_id res chain seq x y z
N MET A 1 -14.49 -21.71 -10.20
CA MET A 1 -13.61 -20.53 -10.29
C MET A 1 -14.14 -19.51 -9.30
N ALA A 2 -13.50 -19.35 -8.15
CA ALA A 2 -14.01 -18.45 -7.11
C ALA A 2 -13.69 -17.00 -7.51
N GLN A 3 -14.68 -16.28 -8.03
CA GLN A 3 -14.66 -14.82 -8.04
C GLN A 3 -14.94 -14.34 -6.62
N ASP A 4 -13.95 -14.49 -5.74
CA ASP A 4 -13.99 -13.75 -4.49
C ASP A 4 -13.44 -12.36 -4.78
N VAL A 5 -14.38 -11.44 -4.99
CA VAL A 5 -14.16 -10.12 -5.58
C VAL A 5 -13.32 -9.27 -4.63
N PHE A 6 -12.19 -8.75 -5.11
CA PHE A 6 -11.45 -7.72 -4.40
C PHE A 6 -12.40 -6.59 -3.98
N ARG A 7 -12.30 -6.16 -2.73
CA ARG A 7 -13.12 -5.07 -2.21
C ARG A 7 -12.30 -3.79 -2.12
N HIS A 8 -12.82 -2.71 -2.71
CA HIS A 8 -12.27 -1.39 -2.53
C HIS A 8 -12.43 -0.95 -1.07
N LEU A 9 -11.35 -0.51 -0.44
CA LEU A 9 -11.33 -0.04 0.93
C LEU A 9 -11.61 1.46 1.00
N ASN A 10 -12.42 1.88 1.97
CA ASN A 10 -12.56 3.30 2.30
C ASN A 10 -11.42 3.79 3.21
N ALA A 11 -11.36 5.10 3.44
CA ALA A 11 -10.31 5.75 4.23
C ALA A 11 -9.99 5.08 5.59
N SER A 12 -11.03 4.74 6.35
CA SER A 12 -10.89 4.13 7.68
C SER A 12 -10.35 2.71 7.58
N GLU A 13 -10.82 1.97 6.58
CA GLU A 13 -10.41 0.60 6.32
C GLU A 13 -8.97 0.50 5.82
N VAL A 14 -8.54 1.45 4.98
CA VAL A 14 -7.14 1.58 4.57
C VAL A 14 -6.27 1.74 5.81
N LYS A 15 -6.50 2.77 6.62
CA LYS A 15 -5.71 3.03 7.85
C LYS A 15 -5.65 1.80 8.74
N LYS A 16 -6.80 1.15 9.01
CA LYS A 16 -6.87 -0.05 9.85
C LYS A 16 -6.13 -1.25 9.26
N THR A 17 -6.09 -1.36 7.92
CA THR A 17 -5.48 -2.48 7.22
C THR A 17 -3.96 -2.33 7.15
N ILE A 18 -3.44 -1.14 6.85
CA ILE A 18 -2.01 -0.95 6.58
C ILE A 18 -1.20 -0.47 7.79
N ALA A 19 -1.78 0.29 8.73
CA ALA A 19 -1.02 0.85 9.84
C ALA A 19 -0.38 -0.25 10.70
N GLY A 20 0.94 -0.17 10.87
CA GLY A 20 1.74 -1.18 11.59
C GLY A 20 1.89 -2.51 10.84
N LYS A 21 1.65 -2.54 9.52
CA LYS A 21 1.77 -3.74 8.68
C LYS A 21 2.81 -3.55 7.57
N VAL A 22 3.08 -4.64 6.87
CA VAL A 22 3.89 -4.65 5.66
C VAL A 22 3.06 -5.22 4.51
N VAL A 23 3.17 -4.60 3.34
CA VAL A 23 2.67 -5.15 2.08
C VAL A 23 3.88 -5.50 1.23
N THR A 24 3.96 -6.74 0.74
CA THR A 24 5.13 -7.21 0.00
C THR A 24 4.75 -8.29 -1.00
N ASP A 25 5.43 -8.35 -2.14
CA ASP A 25 5.35 -9.50 -3.04
C ASP A 25 6.38 -10.60 -2.72
N GLY A 26 7.23 -10.35 -1.71
CA GLY A 26 8.34 -11.20 -1.31
C GLY A 26 9.67 -10.70 -1.88
N PRO A 27 10.08 -11.15 -3.08
CA PRO A 27 11.44 -10.95 -3.54
C PRO A 27 11.70 -9.59 -4.21
N HIS A 28 10.69 -8.88 -4.70
CA HIS A 28 10.93 -7.68 -5.52
C HIS A 28 10.70 -6.38 -4.75
N TRP A 29 9.68 -6.34 -3.89
CA TRP A 29 9.39 -5.14 -3.13
C TRP A 29 8.67 -5.39 -1.79
N ALA A 30 8.79 -4.42 -0.88
CA ALA A 30 8.07 -4.40 0.38
C ALA A 30 7.85 -2.96 0.86
N ASP A 31 6.61 -2.61 1.22
CA ASP A 31 6.27 -1.37 1.91
C ASP A 31 5.96 -1.66 3.38
N ARG A 32 6.71 -1.05 4.29
CA ARG A 32 6.50 -1.12 5.74
C ARG A 32 5.86 0.17 6.24
N PHE A 33 4.60 0.08 6.66
CA PHE A 33 3.81 1.23 7.11
C PHE A 33 3.81 1.35 8.63
N ALA A 34 4.55 2.31 9.17
CA ALA A 34 4.54 2.56 10.61
C ALA A 34 3.26 3.33 11.04
N PRO A 35 2.74 3.09 12.25
CA PRO A 35 1.53 3.79 12.74
C PRO A 35 1.65 5.31 12.84
N ASP A 36 2.88 5.85 12.88
CA ASP A 36 3.19 7.28 12.99
C ASP A 36 3.11 8.03 11.64
N GLY A 37 2.77 7.33 10.56
CA GLY A 37 2.69 7.90 9.21
C GLY A 37 4.02 7.85 8.44
N THR A 38 5.04 7.13 8.92
CA THR A 38 6.26 6.86 8.15
C THR A 38 6.14 5.56 7.36
N VAL A 39 6.71 5.55 6.15
CA VAL A 39 6.78 4.35 5.30
C VAL A 39 8.22 4.08 4.90
N GLU A 40 8.62 2.82 4.96
CA GLU A 40 9.88 2.32 4.43
C GLU A 40 9.59 1.36 3.29
N SER A 41 10.02 1.71 2.09
CA SER A 41 9.78 0.93 0.88
C SER A 41 11.09 0.39 0.34
N VAL A 42 11.14 -0.92 0.15
CA VAL A 42 12.23 -1.61 -0.52
C VAL A 42 11.76 -1.94 -1.91
N MET A 43 12.47 -1.48 -2.94
CA MET A 43 12.26 -1.91 -4.33
C MET A 43 13.58 -2.35 -4.90
N GLN A 44 13.65 -3.60 -5.40
CA GLN A 44 14.86 -4.15 -6.02
C GLN A 44 16.11 -3.99 -5.11
N GLY A 45 15.93 -4.17 -3.80
CA GLY A 45 17.00 -4.04 -2.79
C GLY A 45 17.37 -2.61 -2.39
N GLN A 46 16.76 -1.59 -3.00
CA GLN A 46 16.95 -0.19 -2.60
C GLN A 46 15.90 0.23 -1.58
N LEU A 47 16.36 0.71 -0.43
CA LEU A 47 15.50 1.25 0.63
C LEU A 47 15.23 2.74 0.40
N GLN A 48 13.96 3.11 0.38
CA GLN A 48 13.49 4.48 0.33
C GLN A 48 12.58 4.74 1.53
N LYS A 49 12.77 5.88 2.22
CA LYS A 49 11.93 6.28 3.35
C LYS A 49 11.05 7.45 2.93
N GLY A 50 9.80 7.43 3.38
CA GLY A 50 8.83 8.47 3.08
C GLY A 50 7.78 8.60 4.16
N ARG A 51 6.69 9.28 3.80
CA ARG A 51 5.49 9.38 4.62
C ARG A 51 4.34 8.73 3.88
N TRP A 52 3.45 8.09 4.63
CA TRP A 52 2.16 7.66 4.11
C TRP A 52 1.05 8.45 4.77
N SER A 53 -0.02 8.66 4.02
CA SER A 53 -1.26 9.24 4.52
C SER A 53 -2.44 8.65 3.79
N VAL A 54 -3.65 8.94 4.26
CA VAL A 54 -4.87 8.57 3.55
C VAL A 54 -5.63 9.85 3.23
N ARG A 55 -5.83 10.12 1.94
CA ARG A 55 -6.56 11.29 1.44
C ARG A 55 -7.75 10.82 0.61
N GLY A 56 -8.95 11.26 0.98
CA GLY A 56 -10.17 10.63 0.46
C GLY A 56 -10.15 9.14 0.84
N ASN A 57 -10.22 8.25 -0.14
CA ASN A 57 -10.09 6.81 0.05
C ASN A 57 -8.74 6.23 -0.41
N ASN A 58 -7.79 7.09 -0.79
CA ASN A 58 -6.55 6.64 -1.40
C ASN A 58 -5.42 6.63 -0.37
N LEU A 59 -4.59 5.60 -0.44
CA LEU A 59 -3.28 5.54 0.20
C LEU A 59 -2.33 6.43 -0.59
N CYS A 60 -1.73 7.41 0.06
CA CYS A 60 -0.83 8.35 -0.58
C CYS A 60 0.58 8.25 0.02
N LEU A 61 1.59 8.13 -0.84
CA LEU A 61 3.00 7.95 -0.49
C LEU A 61 3.81 9.16 -0.95
N ALA A 62 4.47 9.81 0.00
CA ALA A 62 5.31 10.98 -0.24
C ALA A 62 6.76 10.66 0.09
N TYR A 63 7.61 10.64 -0.93
CA TYR A 63 9.05 10.38 -0.78
C TYR A 63 9.89 11.66 -0.98
N PRO A 64 10.96 11.84 -0.20
CA PRO A 64 11.90 12.93 -0.42
C PRO A 64 12.47 12.88 -1.84
N GLY A 65 12.35 13.98 -2.59
CA GLY A 65 12.84 14.08 -3.97
C GLY A 65 11.84 13.67 -5.05
N ALA A 66 10.68 13.08 -4.70
CA ALA A 66 9.59 12.89 -5.64
C ALA A 66 8.92 14.25 -5.97
N LYS A 67 8.55 14.44 -7.24
CA LYS A 67 7.87 15.68 -7.69
C LYS A 67 6.44 15.79 -7.16
N ALA A 68 5.81 14.66 -6.86
CA ALA A 68 4.44 14.57 -6.38
C ALA A 68 4.27 13.37 -5.45
N GLU A 69 3.25 13.43 -4.60
CA GLU A 69 2.78 12.30 -3.80
C GLU A 69 2.07 11.29 -4.72
N GLU A 70 2.35 10.00 -4.52
CA GLU A 70 1.71 8.93 -5.29
C GLU A 70 0.53 8.36 -4.51
N CYS A 71 -0.69 8.59 -5.01
CA CYS A 71 -1.92 8.08 -4.40
C CYS A 71 -2.48 6.88 -5.16
N PHE A 72 -2.92 5.87 -4.41
CA PHE A 72 -3.45 4.60 -4.90
C PHE A 72 -4.76 4.24 -4.19
N GLU A 73 -5.71 3.71 -4.95
CA GLU A 73 -6.83 2.96 -4.40
C GLU A 73 -6.31 1.66 -3.79
N VAL A 74 -6.85 1.27 -2.64
CA VAL A 74 -6.46 0.02 -1.97
C VAL A 74 -7.60 -0.98 -2.07
N TRP A 75 -7.31 -2.10 -2.71
CA TRP A 75 -8.25 -3.19 -2.88
C TRP A 75 -7.77 -4.41 -2.10
N ARG A 76 -8.69 -5.13 -1.46
CA ARG A 76 -8.34 -6.25 -0.59
C ARG A 76 -9.16 -7.50 -0.87
N TYR A 77 -8.48 -8.64 -0.89
CA TYR A 77 -9.08 -9.97 -0.81
C TYR A 77 -8.29 -10.83 0.18
N GLY A 78 -8.88 -11.14 1.33
CA GLY A 78 -8.21 -11.88 2.41
C GLY A 78 -6.97 -11.13 2.92
N ARG A 79 -5.77 -11.64 2.59
CA ARG A 79 -4.47 -11.00 2.88
C ARG A 79 -3.85 -10.34 1.66
N ILE A 80 -4.42 -10.49 0.48
CA ILE A 80 -3.91 -9.87 -0.74
C ILE A 80 -4.37 -8.41 -0.77
N ILE A 81 -3.43 -7.53 -1.06
CA ILE A 81 -3.61 -6.09 -1.26
C ILE A 81 -3.21 -5.76 -2.69
N GLU A 82 -4.06 -5.00 -3.36
CA GLU A 82 -3.75 -4.40 -4.64
C GLU A 82 -3.74 -2.88 -4.50
N TYR A 83 -2.73 -2.27 -5.07
CA TYR A 83 -2.70 -0.84 -5.34
C TYR A 83 -3.21 -0.63 -6.75
N ARG A 84 -4.27 0.15 -6.89
CA ARG A 84 -4.83 0.52 -8.18
C ARG A 84 -4.79 2.02 -8.39
N ARG A 85 -4.67 2.44 -9.65
CA ARG A 85 -4.78 3.83 -10.06
C ARG A 85 -5.76 3.90 -11.22
N ASP A 86 -6.85 4.65 -11.03
CA ASP A 86 -7.91 4.80 -12.03
C ASP A 86 -8.46 3.42 -12.52
N GLY A 87 -8.59 2.47 -11.59
CA GLY A 87 -9.02 1.09 -11.86
C GLY A 87 -7.96 0.15 -12.44
N VAL A 88 -6.77 0.63 -12.77
CA VAL A 88 -5.65 -0.20 -13.28
C VAL A 88 -4.83 -0.74 -12.13
N LEU A 89 -4.47 -2.02 -12.18
CA LEU A 89 -3.58 -2.65 -11.20
C LEU A 89 -2.13 -2.17 -11.39
N GLU A 90 -1.59 -1.48 -10.39
CA GLU A 90 -0.22 -0.96 -10.38
C GLU A 90 0.72 -1.93 -9.65
N ALA A 91 0.27 -2.47 -8.51
CA ALA A 91 1.04 -3.44 -7.73
C ALA A 91 0.12 -4.35 -6.91
N GLN A 92 0.59 -5.57 -6.65
CA GLN A 92 -0.10 -6.54 -5.79
C GLN A 92 0.89 -7.11 -4.78
N GLY A 93 0.48 -7.18 -3.51
CA GLY A 93 1.28 -7.77 -2.45
C GLY A 93 0.44 -8.48 -1.40
N THR A 94 1.10 -9.19 -0.50
CA THR A 94 0.50 -9.84 0.65
C THR A 94 0.70 -9.00 1.90
N LEU A 95 -0.36 -8.84 2.67
CA LEU A 95 -0.36 -8.20 3.98
C LEU A 95 0.23 -9.15 5.04
N VAL A 96 1.33 -8.71 5.63
CA VAL A 96 2.01 -9.39 6.74
C VAL A 96 2.10 -8.47 7.95
N ASN A 97 2.15 -9.09 9.14
CA ASN A 97 2.46 -8.35 10.34
C ASN A 97 3.94 -7.94 10.30
N GLN A 98 4.23 -6.74 10.80
CA GLN A 98 5.60 -6.23 10.90
C GLN A 98 6.51 -7.10 11.75
#